data_AF-A0A974SJ58-F1
#
_entry.id   AF-A0A974SJ58-F1
#
_cell.length_a   1.000
_cell.length_b   1.000
_cell.length_c   1.000
_cell.angle_alpha   90.00
_cell.angle_beta   90.00
_cell.angle_gamma   90.00
#
_symmetry.space_group_name_H-M   'P 1'
#
loop_
_entity.id
_entity.type
_entity.pdbx_description
1 polymer ?
#
loop_
_entity_poly.entity_id
_entity_poly.type
_entity_poly.pdbx_seq_one_letter_code
_entity_poly.pdbx_strand_id
1 'polypeptide(L)'
;MTEAARPRLTRAEIDEIWRRQEARKAEWREELRRCVAESPAPLPPDLRQELVLLFNSDMRDILRSHTGYPLAGKRDSYRSSLAIMRRSLRCLLDMIARFEAEALAEDSNLMGAQGEERLGEIVLDVQKELFTCTNAAVSLVDHARRVSEAISFPDYNRKRVECFGTDGLHEFVVSLRVLLHHLRIVDAGWNLTADYRNGDKTASFVLSKETLTRISSETDKLSSKAKAYLAAQPSSIDLRNMFADYAARADSFNDWLTFELQSERIVALRDYDSIIAEKVLRDRRMMYHAMLGNWLNWKRPPDPHNHLDRYLNSEQLEAVYRLRRNSREQVDLVISYADREGVVDEHLRERICELFRRSENHPDGDADSGA
;
A
#
# COMPACT_ATOMS: atom_id res chain seq x y z
N MET A 1 48.39 -19.48 45.32
CA MET A 1 47.12 -19.98 44.76
C MET A 1 47.33 -20.20 43.29
N THR A 2 47.45 -21.46 42.87
CA THR A 2 47.73 -21.86 41.49
C THR A 2 46.44 -21.75 40.69
N GLU A 3 46.39 -20.78 39.76
CA GLU A 3 45.28 -20.59 38.85
C GLU A 3 45.21 -21.80 37.91
N ALA A 4 44.21 -22.66 38.12
CA ALA A 4 44.00 -23.84 37.28
C ALA A 4 43.70 -23.38 35.85
N ALA A 5 44.60 -23.69 34.91
CA ALA A 5 44.47 -23.34 33.51
C ALA A 5 43.15 -23.92 32.95
N ARG A 6 42.22 -23.05 32.53
CA ARG A 6 40.96 -23.49 31.91
C ARG A 6 41.31 -24.29 30.64
N PRO A 7 40.76 -25.50 30.46
CA PRO A 7 41.01 -26.30 29.27
C PRO A 7 40.53 -25.52 28.03
N ARG A 8 41.42 -25.39 27.03
CA ARG A 8 41.09 -24.76 25.75
C ARG A 8 40.42 -25.80 24.85
N LEU A 9 39.17 -25.54 24.47
CA LEU A 9 38.45 -26.35 23.49
C LEU A 9 39.18 -26.31 22.14
N THR A 10 39.24 -27.45 21.48
CA THR A 10 39.70 -27.59 20.10
C THR A 10 38.65 -27.03 19.13
N ARG A 11 39.07 -26.67 17.91
CA ARG A 11 38.15 -26.20 16.86
C ARG A 11 37.05 -27.22 16.54
N ALA A 12 37.39 -28.51 16.52
CA ALA A 12 36.43 -29.59 16.27
C ALA A 12 35.37 -29.70 17.37
N GLU A 13 35.76 -29.53 18.64
CA GLU A 13 34.81 -29.50 19.76
C GLU A 13 33.89 -28.27 19.68
N ILE A 14 34.43 -27.11 19.29
CA ILE A 14 33.63 -25.89 19.06
C ILE A 14 32.61 -26.13 17.93
N ASP A 15 33.04 -26.69 16.80
CA ASP A 15 32.17 -26.97 15.64
C ASP A 15 31.07 -27.99 15.98
N GLU A 16 31.37 -29.01 16.79
CA GLU A 16 30.39 -29.97 17.30
C GLU A 16 29.38 -29.30 18.25
N ILE A 17 29.84 -28.43 19.15
CA ILE A 17 28.96 -27.67 20.04
C ILE A 17 28.00 -26.79 19.22
N TRP A 18 28.50 -26.08 18.21
CA TRP A 18 27.68 -25.27 17.32
C TRP A 18 26.64 -26.10 16.56
N ARG A 19 27.04 -27.25 15.98
CA ARG A 19 26.10 -28.15 15.29
C ARG A 19 24.99 -28.63 16.23
N ARG A 20 25.31 -29.02 17.46
CA ARG A 20 24.30 -29.42 18.47
C ARG A 20 23.41 -28.26 18.91
N GLN A 21 23.92 -27.04 18.96
CA GLN A 21 23.11 -25.86 19.25
C GLN A 21 22.14 -25.57 18.11
N GLU A 22 22.60 -25.60 16.87
CA GLU A 22 21.75 -25.36 15.70
C GLU A 22 20.69 -26.45 15.53
N ALA A 23 21.02 -27.73 15.78
CA ALA A 23 20.04 -28.82 15.78
C ALA A 23 18.93 -28.59 16.81
N ARG A 24 19.29 -28.26 18.06
CA ARG A 24 18.31 -27.95 19.11
C ARG A 24 17.44 -26.75 18.78
N LYS A 25 18.01 -25.69 18.19
CA LYS A 25 17.23 -24.53 17.72
C LYS A 25 16.28 -24.90 16.58
N ALA A 26 16.70 -25.77 15.67
CA ALA A 26 15.85 -26.26 14.58
C ALA A 26 14.68 -27.10 15.12
N GLU A 27 14.93 -28.04 16.02
CA GLU A 27 13.91 -28.84 16.70
C GLU A 27 12.91 -27.96 17.45
N TRP A 28 13.40 -26.99 18.24
CA TRP A 28 12.54 -26.06 18.97
C TRP A 28 11.69 -25.17 18.05
N ARG A 29 12.25 -24.68 16.92
CA ARG A 29 11.47 -23.92 15.93
C ARG A 29 10.39 -24.78 15.27
N GLU A 30 10.66 -26.05 15.02
CA GLU A 30 9.65 -26.97 14.48
C GLU A 30 8.53 -27.23 15.48
N GLU A 31 8.88 -27.42 16.75
CA GLU A 31 7.91 -27.54 17.84
C GLU A 31 6.99 -26.30 17.90
N LEU A 32 7.57 -25.10 17.89
CA LEU A 32 6.82 -23.86 17.84
C LEU A 32 5.89 -23.77 16.63
N ARG A 33 6.37 -24.19 15.45
CA ARG A 33 5.55 -24.23 14.23
C ARG A 33 4.36 -25.16 14.40
N ARG A 34 4.55 -26.34 14.99
CA ARG A 34 3.47 -27.28 15.28
C ARG A 34 2.47 -26.68 16.28
N CYS A 35 2.94 -26.11 17.39
CA CYS A 35 2.10 -25.43 18.36
C CYS A 35 1.25 -24.32 17.74
N VAL A 36 1.82 -23.51 16.84
CA VAL A 36 1.09 -22.47 16.11
C VAL A 36 0.04 -23.05 15.16
N ALA A 37 0.35 -24.15 14.47
CA ALA A 37 -0.57 -24.80 13.54
C ALA A 37 -1.77 -25.43 14.26
N GLU A 38 -1.54 -26.00 15.45
CA GLU A 38 -2.56 -26.71 16.24
C GLU A 38 -3.38 -25.76 17.14
N SER A 39 -2.87 -24.56 17.42
CA SER A 39 -3.55 -23.59 18.28
C SER A 39 -4.69 -22.86 17.54
N PRO A 40 -5.87 -22.69 18.17
CA PRO A 40 -6.89 -21.81 17.63
C PRO A 40 -6.44 -20.35 17.70
N ALA A 41 -7.00 -19.49 16.84
CA ALA A 41 -6.85 -18.05 16.97
C ALA A 41 -7.88 -17.48 17.97
N PRO A 42 -7.49 -16.54 18.85
CA PRO A 42 -6.16 -15.97 18.99
C PRO A 42 -5.17 -16.94 19.67
N LEU A 43 -3.89 -16.85 19.31
CA LEU A 43 -2.84 -17.67 19.91
C LEU A 43 -2.73 -17.42 21.43
N PRO A 44 -2.38 -18.45 22.23
CA PRO A 44 -2.11 -18.28 23.65
C PRO A 44 -1.04 -17.20 23.92
N PRO A 45 -1.18 -16.38 24.99
CA PRO A 45 -0.25 -15.28 25.28
C PRO A 45 1.22 -15.71 25.36
N ASP A 46 1.50 -16.86 25.98
CA ASP A 46 2.87 -17.37 26.14
C ASP A 46 3.49 -17.73 24.79
N LEU A 47 2.73 -18.42 23.92
CA LEU A 47 3.18 -18.77 22.57
C LEU A 47 3.42 -17.50 21.73
N ARG A 48 2.53 -16.51 21.84
CA ARG A 48 2.70 -15.21 21.19
C ARG A 48 3.98 -14.50 21.66
N GLN A 49 4.24 -14.49 22.96
CA GLN A 49 5.45 -13.90 23.52
C GLN A 49 6.71 -14.60 22.98
N GLU A 50 6.73 -15.93 22.94
CA GLU A 50 7.84 -16.71 22.36
C GLU A 50 8.09 -16.34 20.89
N LEU A 51 7.05 -16.22 20.08
CA LEU A 51 7.17 -15.82 18.67
C LEU A 51 7.79 -14.43 18.50
N VAL A 52 7.35 -13.46 19.29
CA VAL A 52 7.83 -12.07 19.21
C VAL A 52 9.31 -11.95 19.61
N LEU A 53 9.82 -12.88 20.42
CA LEU A 53 11.23 -12.96 20.82
C LEU A 53 12.17 -13.48 19.72
N LEU A 54 11.66 -14.21 18.73
CA LEU A 54 12.46 -14.79 17.64
C LEU A 54 13.06 -13.73 16.71
N PHE A 55 14.02 -14.10 15.86
CA PHE A 55 14.37 -13.24 14.73
C PHE A 55 13.19 -13.11 13.76
N ASN A 56 13.07 -11.95 13.09
CA ASN A 56 11.93 -11.66 12.21
C ASN A 56 11.77 -12.71 11.10
N SER A 57 12.87 -13.23 10.53
CA SER A 57 12.83 -14.32 9.55
C SER A 57 12.20 -15.60 10.12
N ASP A 58 12.68 -16.03 11.29
CA ASP A 58 12.20 -17.26 11.95
C ASP A 58 10.73 -17.14 12.35
N MET A 59 10.35 -15.99 12.94
CA MET A 59 8.96 -15.72 13.31
C MET A 59 8.05 -15.77 12.08
N ARG A 60 8.43 -15.13 10.97
CA ARG A 60 7.64 -15.14 9.74
C ARG A 60 7.50 -16.54 9.15
N ASP A 61 8.58 -17.33 9.16
CA ASP A 61 8.55 -18.71 8.67
C ASP A 61 7.65 -19.61 9.52
N ILE A 62 7.63 -19.43 10.85
CA ILE A 62 6.72 -20.13 11.76
C ILE A 62 5.27 -19.69 11.57
N LEU A 63 5.04 -18.37 11.48
CA LEU A 63 3.70 -17.81 11.29
C LEU A 63 3.05 -18.18 9.95
N ARG A 64 3.78 -18.77 8.99
CA ARG A 64 3.14 -19.36 7.79
C ARG A 64 2.16 -20.47 8.13
N SER A 65 2.33 -21.14 9.26
CA SER A 65 1.40 -22.15 9.78
C SER A 65 0.22 -21.57 10.54
N HIS A 66 0.20 -20.26 10.81
CA HIS A 66 -0.91 -19.60 11.50
C HIS A 66 -2.14 -19.52 10.59
N THR A 67 -3.33 -19.76 11.14
CA THR A 67 -4.60 -19.75 10.38
C THR A 67 -4.91 -18.42 9.70
N GLY A 68 -4.43 -17.31 10.26
CA GLY A 68 -4.54 -15.96 9.68
C GLY A 68 -3.60 -15.67 8.51
N TYR A 69 -2.50 -16.41 8.35
CA TYR A 69 -1.52 -16.16 7.27
C TYR A 69 -2.10 -16.23 5.85
N PRO A 70 -2.84 -17.29 5.45
CA PRO A 70 -3.45 -17.33 4.12
C PRO A 70 -4.50 -16.22 3.91
N LEU A 71 -5.16 -15.75 4.98
CA LEU A 71 -6.10 -14.63 4.90
C LEU A 71 -5.36 -13.31 4.66
N ALA A 72 -4.25 -13.09 5.37
CA ALA A 72 -3.40 -11.91 5.19
C ALA A 72 -2.86 -11.83 3.76
N GLY A 73 -2.36 -12.95 3.21
CA GLY A 73 -1.89 -12.98 1.82
C GLY A 73 -2.97 -12.61 0.80
N LYS A 74 -4.21 -13.11 0.98
CA LYS A 74 -5.35 -12.76 0.11
C LYS A 74 -5.73 -11.29 0.24
N ARG A 75 -5.80 -10.77 1.48
CA ARG A 75 -6.06 -9.36 1.75
C ARG A 75 -5.00 -8.46 1.11
N ASP A 76 -3.73 -8.79 1.27
CA ASP A 76 -2.63 -7.96 0.77
C ASP A 76 -2.58 -7.97 -0.76
N SER A 77 -2.87 -9.11 -1.39
CA SER A 77 -3.05 -9.19 -2.85
C SER A 77 -4.23 -8.34 -3.34
N TYR A 78 -5.35 -8.38 -2.63
CA TYR A 78 -6.52 -7.54 -2.91
C TYR A 78 -6.19 -6.05 -2.76
N ARG A 79 -5.55 -5.63 -1.66
CA ARG A 79 -5.14 -4.23 -1.43
C ARG A 79 -4.18 -3.73 -2.51
N SER A 80 -3.24 -4.57 -2.93
CA SER A 80 -2.32 -4.26 -4.02
C SER A 80 -3.06 -4.08 -5.34
N SER A 81 -3.99 -4.98 -5.65
CA SER A 81 -4.84 -4.88 -6.85
C SER A 81 -5.74 -3.64 -6.82
N LEU A 82 -6.27 -3.27 -5.65
CA LEU A 82 -7.08 -2.06 -5.47
C LEU A 82 -6.24 -0.80 -5.70
N ALA A 83 -5.02 -0.75 -5.18
CA ALA A 83 -4.10 0.36 -5.40
C ALA A 83 -3.73 0.50 -6.89
N ILE A 84 -3.44 -0.61 -7.57
CA ILE A 84 -3.19 -0.65 -9.02
C ILE A 84 -4.43 -0.14 -9.76
N MET A 85 -5.62 -0.64 -9.46
CA MET A 85 -6.86 -0.23 -10.12
C MET A 85 -7.13 1.28 -9.96
N ARG A 86 -7.01 1.81 -8.74
CA ARG A 86 -7.15 3.25 -8.46
C ARG A 86 -6.13 4.08 -9.25
N ARG A 87 -4.88 3.60 -9.34
CA ARG A 87 -3.84 4.27 -10.12
C ARG A 87 -4.19 4.25 -11.61
N SER A 88 -4.62 3.12 -12.16
CA SER A 88 -5.00 2.99 -13.57
C SER A 88 -6.21 3.84 -13.94
N LEU A 89 -7.24 3.89 -13.08
CA LEU A 89 -8.39 4.79 -13.27
C LEU A 89 -7.94 6.26 -13.34
N ARG A 90 -7.10 6.68 -12.39
CA ARG A 90 -6.56 8.04 -12.37
C ARG A 90 -5.76 8.35 -13.63
N CYS A 91 -4.86 7.46 -14.05
CA CYS A 91 -4.07 7.65 -15.26
C CYS A 91 -4.96 7.78 -16.51
N LEU A 92 -5.99 6.93 -16.66
CA LEU A 92 -6.94 7.00 -17.76
C LEU A 92 -7.70 8.33 -17.77
N LEU A 93 -8.27 8.73 -16.64
CA LEU A 93 -9.05 9.97 -16.52
C LEU A 93 -8.17 11.21 -16.70
N ASP A 94 -6.96 11.22 -16.15
CA ASP A 94 -5.97 12.30 -16.33
C ASP A 94 -5.55 12.42 -17.80
N MET A 95 -5.38 11.29 -18.51
CA MET A 95 -5.03 11.30 -19.92
C MET A 95 -6.16 11.86 -20.78
N ILE A 96 -7.40 11.45 -20.52
CA ILE A 96 -8.58 12.00 -21.20
C ILE A 96 -8.71 13.50 -20.91
N ALA A 97 -8.54 13.93 -19.66
CA ALA A 97 -8.61 15.35 -19.29
C ALA A 97 -7.52 16.20 -19.96
N ARG A 98 -6.30 15.67 -20.12
CA ARG A 98 -5.22 16.34 -20.87
C ARG A 98 -5.58 16.53 -22.33
N PHE A 99 -6.12 15.49 -22.97
CA PHE A 99 -6.63 15.60 -24.34
C PHE A 99 -7.73 16.66 -24.45
N GLU A 100 -8.71 16.64 -23.55
CA GLU A 100 -9.81 17.62 -23.56
C GLU A 100 -9.26 19.05 -23.46
N ALA A 101 -8.31 19.29 -22.55
CA ALA A 101 -7.68 20.60 -22.39
C ALA A 101 -6.88 21.02 -23.64
N GLU A 102 -6.09 20.11 -24.22
CA GLU A 102 -5.27 20.36 -25.42
C GLU A 102 -6.16 20.61 -26.65
N ALA A 103 -7.25 19.85 -26.82
CA ALA A 103 -8.19 19.98 -27.93
C ALA A 103 -9.04 21.25 -27.87
N LEU A 104 -9.29 21.79 -26.67
CA LEU A 104 -10.14 22.97 -26.46
C LEU A 104 -9.36 24.28 -26.36
N ALA A 105 -8.02 24.24 -26.32
CA ALA A 105 -7.20 25.45 -26.28
C ALA A 105 -7.40 26.32 -27.54
N GLU A 106 -7.39 27.65 -27.37
CA GLU A 106 -7.68 28.61 -28.45
C GLU A 106 -6.72 28.48 -29.64
N ASP A 107 -5.44 28.24 -29.35
CA ASP A 107 -4.37 28.06 -30.35
C ASP A 107 -4.08 26.58 -30.67
N SER A 108 -5.02 25.68 -30.36
CA SER A 108 -4.82 24.25 -30.59
C SER A 108 -4.76 23.94 -32.09
N ASN A 109 -3.62 23.44 -32.55
CA ASN A 109 -3.48 22.84 -33.88
C ASN A 109 -3.61 21.31 -33.85
N LEU A 110 -4.13 20.74 -32.76
CA LEU A 110 -4.23 19.29 -32.56
C LEU A 110 -5.07 18.61 -33.67
N MET A 111 -6.06 19.34 -34.20
CA MET A 111 -6.95 18.86 -35.27
C MET A 111 -6.48 19.22 -36.68
N GLY A 112 -5.36 19.96 -36.81
CA GLY A 112 -4.76 20.31 -38.10
C GLY A 112 -3.72 19.29 -38.54
N ALA A 113 -3.23 19.44 -39.78
CA ALA A 113 -2.23 18.53 -40.37
C ALA A 113 -0.92 18.43 -39.57
N GLN A 114 -0.56 19.46 -38.81
CA GLN A 114 0.64 19.43 -37.95
C GLN A 114 0.39 18.73 -36.61
N GLY A 115 -0.88 18.55 -36.21
CA GLY A 115 -1.27 17.89 -34.97
C GLY A 115 -1.60 16.40 -35.12
N GLU A 116 -1.65 15.87 -36.35
CA GLU A 116 -2.06 14.48 -36.61
C GLU A 116 -1.20 13.44 -35.90
N GLU A 117 0.13 13.58 -35.94
CA GLU A 117 1.06 12.69 -35.23
C GLU A 117 0.82 12.74 -33.72
N ARG A 118 0.72 13.95 -33.17
CA ARG A 118 0.46 14.19 -31.75
C ARG A 118 -0.88 13.61 -31.29
N LEU A 119 -1.92 13.78 -32.11
CA LEU A 119 -3.25 13.22 -31.84
C LEU A 119 -3.19 11.68 -31.87
N GLY A 120 -2.46 11.10 -32.82
CA GLY A 120 -2.20 9.66 -32.88
C GLY A 120 -1.53 9.14 -31.60
N GLU A 121 -0.50 9.83 -31.09
CA GLU A 121 0.14 9.48 -29.81
C GLU A 121 -0.84 9.52 -28.64
N ILE A 122 -1.66 10.57 -28.54
CA ILE A 122 -2.65 10.73 -27.47
C ILE A 122 -3.69 9.58 -27.52
N VAL A 123 -4.17 9.23 -28.72
CA VAL A 123 -5.11 8.12 -28.91
C VAL A 123 -4.47 6.81 -28.45
N LEU A 124 -3.23 6.53 -28.84
CA LEU A 124 -2.50 5.33 -28.42
C LEU A 124 -2.31 5.29 -26.90
N ASP A 125 -1.99 6.42 -26.28
CA ASP A 125 -1.84 6.52 -24.83
C ASP A 125 -3.17 6.27 -24.10
N VAL A 126 -4.28 6.83 -24.58
CA VAL A 126 -5.61 6.56 -24.01
C VAL A 126 -6.00 5.09 -24.18
N GLN A 127 -5.73 4.49 -25.35
CA GLN A 127 -5.98 3.06 -25.58
C GLN A 127 -5.17 2.18 -24.62
N LYS A 128 -3.88 2.50 -24.41
CA LYS A 128 -3.00 1.81 -23.45
C LYS A 128 -3.52 1.92 -22.02
N GLU A 129 -3.95 3.10 -21.59
CA GLU A 129 -4.50 3.30 -20.24
C GLU A 129 -5.87 2.61 -20.08
N LEU A 130 -6.72 2.63 -21.11
CA LEU A 130 -8.00 1.91 -21.14
C LEU A 130 -7.79 0.39 -21.01
N PHE A 131 -6.83 -0.15 -21.75
CA PHE A 131 -6.43 -1.55 -21.65
C PHE A 131 -5.92 -1.87 -20.24
N THR A 132 -5.02 -1.05 -19.70
CA THR A 132 -4.45 -1.26 -18.36
C THR A 132 -5.55 -1.21 -17.29
N CYS A 133 -6.44 -0.24 -17.36
CA CYS A 133 -7.55 -0.06 -16.44
C CYS A 133 -8.53 -1.24 -16.44
N THR A 134 -8.91 -1.74 -17.62
CA THR A 134 -9.84 -2.89 -17.71
C THR A 134 -9.20 -4.20 -17.23
N ASN A 135 -7.89 -4.41 -17.44
CA ASN A 135 -7.17 -5.54 -16.86
C ASN A 135 -7.07 -5.44 -15.33
N ALA A 136 -6.82 -4.24 -14.80
CA ALA A 136 -6.79 -3.99 -13.36
C ALA A 136 -8.16 -4.21 -12.73
N ALA A 137 -9.26 -3.82 -13.40
CA ALA A 137 -10.63 -4.05 -12.94
C ALA A 137 -10.92 -5.55 -12.77
N VAL A 138 -10.61 -6.36 -13.78
CA VAL A 138 -10.80 -7.82 -13.73
C VAL A 138 -9.96 -8.44 -12.61
N SER A 139 -8.69 -8.04 -12.51
CA SER A 139 -7.79 -8.53 -11.46
C SER A 139 -8.31 -8.20 -10.06
N LEU A 140 -8.83 -6.98 -9.86
CA LEU A 140 -9.43 -6.58 -8.58
C LEU A 140 -10.65 -7.44 -8.24
N VAL A 141 -11.55 -7.67 -9.21
CA VAL A 141 -12.73 -8.54 -9.02
C VAL A 141 -12.32 -9.95 -8.63
N ASP A 142 -11.32 -10.53 -9.30
CA ASP A 142 -10.82 -11.86 -8.97
C ASP A 142 -10.23 -11.93 -7.55
N HIS A 143 -9.46 -10.93 -7.13
CA HIS A 143 -8.92 -10.88 -5.78
C HIS A 143 -9.99 -10.65 -4.72
N ALA A 144 -10.97 -9.77 -4.98
CA ALA A 144 -12.11 -9.55 -4.10
C ALA A 144 -12.93 -10.83 -3.91
N ARG A 145 -13.16 -11.59 -5.00
CA ARG A 145 -13.83 -12.89 -4.95
C ARG A 145 -13.05 -13.89 -4.10
N ARG A 146 -11.74 -14.05 -4.33
CA ARG A 146 -10.88 -14.95 -3.52
C ARG A 146 -10.90 -14.61 -2.03
N VAL A 147 -10.96 -13.31 -1.71
CA VAL A 147 -11.12 -12.83 -0.33
C VAL A 147 -12.50 -13.23 0.22
N SER A 148 -13.58 -13.02 -0.53
CA SER A 148 -14.94 -13.40 -0.11
C SER A 148 -15.18 -14.91 0.02
N GLU A 149 -14.45 -15.72 -0.76
CA GLU A 149 -14.47 -17.18 -0.66
C GLU A 149 -13.72 -17.67 0.59
N ALA A 150 -12.68 -16.94 0.99
CA ALA A 150 -11.88 -17.25 2.17
C ALA A 150 -12.50 -16.72 3.48
N ILE A 151 -13.21 -15.61 3.38
CA ILE A 151 -13.81 -14.89 4.50
C ILE A 151 -15.27 -14.64 4.12
N SER A 152 -16.19 -15.31 4.82
CA SER A 152 -17.61 -15.14 4.55
C SER A 152 -18.08 -13.76 5.00
N PHE A 153 -18.47 -12.92 4.04
CA PHE A 153 -19.13 -11.64 4.31
C PHE A 153 -20.63 -11.79 3.98
N PRO A 154 -21.52 -11.82 4.99
CA PRO A 154 -22.96 -12.04 4.77
C PRO A 154 -23.60 -11.08 3.76
N ASP A 155 -23.11 -9.84 3.74
CA ASP A 155 -23.65 -8.77 2.90
C ASP A 155 -22.91 -8.57 1.57
N TYR A 156 -21.93 -9.42 1.21
CA TYR A 156 -21.08 -9.20 0.03
C TYR A 156 -21.86 -8.92 -1.25
N ASN A 157 -22.79 -9.82 -1.60
CA ASN A 157 -23.59 -9.69 -2.81
C ASN A 157 -24.56 -8.51 -2.73
N ARG A 158 -25.13 -8.25 -1.56
CA ARG A 158 -26.03 -7.12 -1.31
C ARG A 158 -25.29 -5.80 -1.53
N LYS A 159 -24.11 -5.64 -0.92
CA LYS A 159 -23.24 -4.46 -1.05
C LYS A 159 -22.71 -4.28 -2.46
N ARG A 160 -22.35 -5.37 -3.14
CA ARG A 160 -21.97 -5.31 -4.56
C ARG A 160 -23.11 -4.73 -5.41
N VAL A 161 -24.34 -5.20 -5.23
CA VAL A 161 -25.52 -4.70 -5.97
C VAL A 161 -25.85 -3.25 -5.57
N GLU A 162 -25.74 -2.92 -4.28
CA GLU A 162 -25.94 -1.56 -3.76
C GLU A 162 -24.97 -0.55 -4.40
N CYS A 163 -23.67 -0.87 -4.46
CA CYS A 163 -22.65 0.02 -4.97
C CYS A 163 -22.56 0.05 -6.50
N PHE A 164 -22.59 -1.12 -7.16
CA PHE A 164 -22.44 -1.20 -8.62
C PHE A 164 -23.76 -1.09 -9.38
N GLY A 165 -24.91 -1.24 -8.72
CA GLY A 165 -26.23 -1.23 -9.34
C GLY A 165 -26.56 -2.52 -10.09
N THR A 166 -27.63 -2.47 -10.87
CA THR A 166 -28.10 -3.56 -11.74
C THR A 166 -28.16 -3.19 -13.21
N ASP A 167 -27.66 -2.01 -13.58
CA ASP A 167 -27.64 -1.48 -14.94
C ASP A 167 -26.62 -2.20 -15.85
N GLY A 168 -25.64 -2.89 -15.26
CA GLY A 168 -24.65 -3.68 -15.97
C GLY A 168 -23.36 -2.94 -16.31
N LEU A 169 -23.15 -1.72 -15.78
CA LEU A 169 -21.91 -0.95 -15.98
C LEU A 169 -20.68 -1.75 -15.52
N HIS A 170 -20.76 -2.36 -14.34
CA HIS A 170 -19.66 -3.15 -13.78
C HIS A 170 -19.31 -4.34 -14.66
N GLU A 171 -20.32 -5.14 -15.02
CA GLU A 171 -20.14 -6.28 -15.90
C GLU A 171 -19.59 -5.85 -17.27
N PHE A 172 -20.00 -4.69 -17.79
CA PHE A 172 -19.48 -4.14 -19.04
C PHE A 172 -17.99 -3.76 -18.93
N VAL A 173 -17.58 -2.98 -17.93
CA VAL A 173 -16.17 -2.57 -17.73
C VAL A 173 -15.25 -3.78 -17.54
N VAL A 174 -15.67 -4.78 -16.78
CA VAL A 174 -14.92 -6.03 -16.61
C VAL A 174 -14.83 -6.80 -17.93
N SER A 175 -15.90 -6.81 -18.72
CA SER A 175 -15.93 -7.49 -20.03
C SER A 175 -15.17 -6.73 -21.13
N LEU A 176 -14.96 -5.42 -20.99
CA LEU A 176 -14.20 -4.62 -21.96
C LEU A 176 -12.79 -5.17 -22.20
N ARG A 177 -12.15 -5.76 -21.18
CA ARG A 177 -10.86 -6.45 -21.34
C ARG A 177 -10.90 -7.47 -22.48
N VAL A 178 -11.96 -8.27 -22.54
CA VAL A 178 -12.10 -9.32 -23.56
C VAL A 178 -12.22 -8.70 -24.96
N LEU A 179 -13.00 -7.63 -25.07
CA LEU A 179 -13.20 -6.91 -26.32
C LEU A 179 -11.90 -6.29 -26.83
N LEU A 180 -11.11 -5.71 -25.92
CA LEU A 180 -9.81 -5.11 -26.22
C LEU A 180 -8.72 -6.16 -26.52
N HIS A 181 -8.78 -7.36 -25.94
CA HIS A 181 -7.77 -8.41 -26.12
C HIS A 181 -7.95 -9.23 -27.41
N HIS A 182 -9.20 -9.52 -27.83
CA HIS A 182 -9.44 -10.68 -28.70
C HIS A 182 -9.88 -10.38 -30.14
N LEU A 183 -10.41 -9.19 -30.45
CA LEU A 183 -11.23 -9.08 -31.67
C LEU A 183 -10.88 -7.91 -32.59
N ARG A 184 -10.30 -6.83 -32.03
CA ARG A 184 -9.64 -5.67 -32.66
C ARG A 184 -9.34 -4.73 -31.49
N ILE A 185 -8.25 -3.96 -31.54
CA ILE A 185 -8.13 -2.80 -30.65
C ILE A 185 -9.39 -1.98 -30.94
N VAL A 186 -10.29 -1.88 -29.97
CA VAL A 186 -11.46 -1.03 -30.13
C VAL A 186 -10.89 0.37 -30.17
N ASP A 187 -10.89 0.98 -31.36
CA ASP A 187 -10.40 2.33 -31.50
C ASP A 187 -11.26 3.24 -30.62
N ALA A 188 -10.64 3.72 -29.53
CA ALA A 188 -11.17 4.86 -28.80
C ALA A 188 -11.14 6.04 -29.78
N GLY A 189 -12.33 6.38 -30.29
CA GLY A 189 -12.51 7.56 -31.12
C GLY A 189 -12.53 8.80 -30.25
N TRP A 190 -12.45 9.96 -30.88
CA TRP A 190 -12.69 11.23 -30.21
C TRP A 190 -13.74 12.01 -30.98
N ASN A 191 -14.50 12.82 -30.26
CA ASN A 191 -15.50 13.72 -30.81
C ASN A 191 -15.22 15.14 -30.33
N LEU A 192 -15.26 16.10 -31.26
CA LEU A 192 -15.30 17.53 -30.97
C LEU A 192 -16.66 18.07 -31.40
N THR A 193 -17.44 18.59 -30.46
CA THR A 193 -18.73 19.24 -30.74
C THR A 193 -18.66 20.70 -30.35
N ALA A 194 -19.13 21.57 -31.24
CA ALA A 194 -19.23 23.01 -31.00
C ALA A 194 -20.70 23.42 -31.08
N ASP A 195 -21.26 23.89 -29.97
CA ASP A 195 -22.53 24.58 -29.95
C ASP A 195 -22.31 26.07 -30.23
N TYR A 196 -22.37 26.43 -31.51
CA TYR A 196 -22.19 27.81 -31.95
C TYR A 196 -23.21 28.80 -31.38
N ARG A 197 -24.36 28.33 -30.84
CA ARG A 197 -25.37 29.22 -30.24
C ARG A 197 -25.02 29.62 -28.81
N ASN A 198 -24.40 28.71 -28.07
CA ASN A 198 -23.99 28.94 -26.67
C ASN A 198 -22.50 29.27 -26.53
N GLY A 199 -21.71 29.08 -27.59
CA GLY A 199 -20.26 29.27 -27.58
C GLY A 199 -19.49 28.10 -26.96
N ASP A 200 -20.19 27.02 -26.60
CA ASP A 200 -19.61 25.88 -25.91
C ASP A 200 -18.91 24.93 -26.89
N LYS A 201 -17.67 24.56 -26.57
CA LYS A 201 -16.91 23.51 -27.25
C LYS A 201 -16.66 22.38 -26.28
N THR A 202 -16.89 21.15 -26.71
CA THR A 202 -16.61 19.95 -25.91
C THR A 202 -15.80 18.97 -26.73
N ALA A 203 -14.72 18.46 -26.13
CA ALA A 203 -13.94 17.35 -26.65
C ALA A 203 -14.19 16.13 -25.75
N SER A 204 -14.27 14.94 -26.33
CA SER A 204 -14.52 13.70 -25.57
C SER A 204 -13.86 12.51 -26.26
N PHE A 205 -13.42 11.55 -25.47
CA PHE A 205 -13.07 10.22 -25.95
C PHE A 205 -14.27 9.29 -25.88
N VAL A 206 -14.55 8.57 -26.96
CA VAL A 206 -15.76 7.76 -27.11
C VAL A 206 -15.48 6.36 -27.62
N LEU A 207 -16.34 5.41 -27.22
CA LEU A 207 -16.45 4.11 -27.88
C LEU A 207 -17.68 4.09 -28.78
N SER A 208 -17.54 3.57 -30.00
CA SER A 208 -18.69 3.34 -30.89
C SER A 208 -19.49 2.13 -30.41
N LYS A 209 -20.77 2.35 -30.08
CA LYS A 209 -21.71 1.27 -29.74
C LYS A 209 -21.87 0.28 -30.88
N GLU A 210 -21.89 0.74 -32.13
CA GLU A 210 -21.99 -0.12 -33.31
C GLU A 210 -20.79 -1.07 -33.39
N THR A 211 -19.57 -0.53 -33.26
CA THR A 211 -18.33 -1.33 -33.26
C THR A 211 -18.34 -2.35 -32.13
N LEU A 212 -18.69 -1.93 -30.92
CA LEU A 212 -18.78 -2.81 -29.75
C LEU A 212 -19.86 -3.89 -29.92
N THR A 213 -21.01 -3.55 -30.51
CA THR A 213 -22.12 -4.50 -30.75
C THR A 213 -21.71 -5.54 -31.77
N ARG A 214 -21.10 -5.12 -32.89
CA ARG A 214 -20.56 -6.03 -33.91
C ARG A 214 -19.56 -7.01 -33.29
N ILE A 215 -18.56 -6.49 -32.57
CA ILE A 215 -17.56 -7.33 -31.90
C ILE A 215 -18.24 -8.26 -30.88
N SER A 216 -19.23 -7.79 -30.12
CA SER A 216 -19.96 -8.61 -29.15
C SER A 216 -20.79 -9.72 -29.79
N SER A 217 -21.20 -9.57 -31.06
CA SER A 217 -21.91 -10.62 -31.81
C SER A 217 -20.97 -11.73 -32.29
N GLU A 218 -19.68 -11.43 -32.41
CA GLU A 218 -18.62 -12.38 -32.78
C GLU A 218 -18.10 -13.16 -31.56
N THR A 219 -18.52 -12.81 -30.33
CA THR A 219 -18.09 -13.49 -29.10
C THR A 219 -19.16 -13.67 -28.04
N ASP A 220 -19.29 -14.89 -27.53
CA ASP A 220 -20.19 -15.20 -26.41
C ASP A 220 -19.61 -14.86 -25.03
N LYS A 221 -18.44 -14.21 -24.98
CA LYS A 221 -17.75 -13.88 -23.72
C LYS A 221 -18.36 -12.71 -22.96
N LEU A 222 -19.26 -11.91 -23.58
CA LEU A 222 -19.97 -10.85 -22.86
C LEU A 222 -21.16 -11.42 -22.09
N SER A 223 -21.24 -11.09 -20.80
CA SER A 223 -22.39 -11.43 -19.97
C SER A 223 -23.68 -10.77 -20.49
N SER A 224 -24.83 -11.36 -20.18
CA SER A 224 -26.14 -10.80 -20.54
C SER A 224 -26.34 -9.38 -20.02
N LYS A 225 -25.85 -9.08 -18.80
CA LYS A 225 -25.87 -7.74 -18.22
C LYS A 225 -24.99 -6.74 -18.98
N ALA A 226 -23.79 -7.14 -19.37
CA ALA A 226 -22.91 -6.28 -20.17
C ALA A 226 -23.53 -5.96 -21.54
N LYS A 227 -24.19 -6.95 -22.17
CA LYS A 227 -24.95 -6.77 -23.42
C LYS A 227 -26.13 -5.83 -23.23
N ALA A 228 -26.88 -5.97 -22.13
CA ALA A 228 -28.00 -5.10 -21.79
C ALA A 228 -27.55 -3.65 -21.54
N TYR A 229 -26.46 -3.46 -20.79
CA TYR A 229 -25.85 -2.14 -20.59
C TYR A 229 -25.49 -1.50 -21.93
N LEU A 230 -24.74 -2.21 -22.78
CA LEU A 230 -24.36 -1.74 -24.11
C LEU A 230 -25.57 -1.37 -24.97
N ALA A 231 -26.63 -2.17 -24.93
CA ALA A 231 -27.87 -1.91 -25.67
C ALA A 231 -28.58 -0.63 -25.19
N ALA A 232 -28.47 -0.26 -23.92
CA ALA A 232 -29.07 0.95 -23.35
C ALA A 232 -28.24 2.23 -23.61
N GLN A 233 -26.97 2.10 -23.98
CA GLN A 233 -26.11 3.26 -24.22
C GLN A 233 -26.47 4.01 -25.52
N PRO A 234 -26.12 5.32 -25.63
CA PRO A 234 -26.15 6.06 -26.89
C PRO A 234 -25.22 5.45 -27.96
N SER A 235 -25.27 5.98 -29.19
CA SER A 235 -24.40 5.54 -30.29
C SER A 235 -22.91 5.71 -29.99
N SER A 236 -22.57 6.72 -29.19
CA SER A 236 -21.21 7.04 -28.75
C SER A 236 -21.17 7.05 -27.23
N ILE A 237 -20.33 6.18 -26.65
CA ILE A 237 -20.19 6.02 -25.20
C ILE A 237 -19.02 6.88 -24.73
N ASP A 238 -19.30 7.92 -23.97
CA ASP A 238 -18.27 8.79 -23.38
C ASP A 238 -17.44 8.03 -22.33
N LEU A 239 -16.13 7.88 -22.61
CA LEU A 239 -15.22 7.13 -21.75
C LEU A 239 -14.99 7.82 -20.41
N ARG A 240 -14.92 9.15 -20.38
CA ARG A 240 -14.68 9.90 -19.14
C ARG A 240 -15.83 9.71 -18.17
N ASN A 241 -17.06 9.93 -18.64
CA ASN A 241 -18.25 9.80 -17.82
C ASN A 241 -18.45 8.35 -17.35
N MET A 242 -18.28 7.38 -18.24
CA MET A 242 -18.40 5.96 -17.90
C MET A 242 -17.38 5.52 -16.84
N PHE A 243 -16.11 5.88 -16.99
CA PHE A 243 -15.07 5.48 -16.03
C PHE A 243 -15.08 6.31 -14.75
N ALA A 244 -15.54 7.56 -14.78
CA ALA A 244 -15.77 8.35 -13.57
C ALA A 244 -16.90 7.76 -12.72
N ASP A 245 -18.03 7.38 -13.33
CA ASP A 245 -19.13 6.68 -12.64
C ASP A 245 -18.65 5.33 -12.09
N TYR A 246 -17.98 4.53 -12.92
CA TYR A 246 -17.41 3.25 -12.48
C TYR A 246 -16.42 3.43 -11.31
N ALA A 247 -15.56 4.45 -11.35
CA ALA A 247 -14.60 4.75 -10.28
C ALA A 247 -15.32 5.02 -8.95
N ALA A 248 -16.35 5.87 -8.96
CA ALA A 248 -17.12 6.20 -7.77
C ALA A 248 -17.80 4.96 -7.16
N ARG A 249 -18.41 4.11 -8.01
CA ARG A 249 -19.03 2.84 -7.57
C ARG A 249 -18.01 1.85 -7.04
N ALA A 250 -16.86 1.74 -7.71
CA ALA A 250 -15.76 0.89 -7.29
C ALA A 250 -15.17 1.35 -5.95
N ASP A 251 -14.92 2.64 -5.75
CA ASP A 251 -14.40 3.15 -4.49
C ASP A 251 -15.38 2.88 -3.34
N SER A 252 -16.67 3.16 -3.54
CA SER A 252 -17.71 2.87 -2.54
C SER A 252 -17.72 1.39 -2.10
N PHE A 253 -17.70 0.45 -3.05
CA PHE A 253 -17.66 -0.98 -2.73
C PHE A 253 -16.36 -1.39 -2.04
N ASN A 254 -15.22 -0.94 -2.57
CA ASN A 254 -13.92 -1.40 -2.08
C ASN A 254 -13.52 -0.75 -0.75
N ASP A 255 -14.03 0.45 -0.43
CA ASP A 255 -13.89 1.07 0.89
C ASP A 255 -14.70 0.27 1.93
N TRP A 256 -15.93 -0.12 1.61
CA TRP A 256 -16.71 -1.02 2.45
C TRP A 256 -15.97 -2.36 2.68
N LEU A 257 -15.50 -3.01 1.62
CA LEU A 257 -14.79 -4.29 1.76
C LEU A 257 -13.48 -4.14 2.55
N THR A 258 -12.76 -3.04 2.38
CA THR A 258 -11.55 -2.74 3.15
C THR A 258 -11.84 -2.55 4.64
N PHE A 259 -12.96 -1.89 4.98
CA PHE A 259 -13.43 -1.76 6.34
C PHE A 259 -13.83 -3.11 6.95
N GLU A 260 -14.58 -3.94 6.22
CA GLU A 260 -14.95 -5.29 6.68
C GLU A 260 -13.72 -6.18 6.91
N LEU A 261 -12.65 -6.01 6.13
CA LEU A 261 -11.38 -6.72 6.32
C LEU A 261 -10.64 -6.33 7.60
N GLN A 262 -11.03 -5.23 8.25
CA GLN A 262 -10.54 -4.79 9.56
C GLN A 262 -11.51 -5.14 10.69
N SER A 263 -12.64 -5.78 10.37
CA SER A 263 -13.67 -6.15 11.33
C SER A 263 -13.16 -7.10 12.40
N GLU A 264 -13.63 -6.93 13.63
CA GLU A 264 -13.30 -7.80 14.77
C GLU A 264 -13.80 -9.24 14.57
N ARG A 265 -14.70 -9.46 13.61
CA ARG A 265 -15.23 -10.79 13.27
C ARG A 265 -14.17 -11.72 12.67
N ILE A 266 -13.10 -11.19 12.06
CA ILE A 266 -12.06 -11.99 11.40
C ILE A 266 -10.90 -12.21 12.39
N VAL A 267 -11.19 -12.95 13.46
CA VAL A 267 -10.30 -13.14 14.62
C VAL A 267 -8.89 -13.60 14.20
N ALA A 268 -8.80 -14.60 13.32
CA ALA A 268 -7.51 -15.15 12.87
C ALA A 268 -6.63 -14.13 12.12
N LEU A 269 -7.24 -13.27 11.29
CA LEU A 269 -6.50 -12.24 10.56
C LEU A 269 -5.99 -11.16 11.52
N ARG A 270 -6.86 -10.70 12.43
CA ARG A 270 -6.50 -9.71 13.45
C ARG A 270 -5.41 -10.20 14.37
N ASP A 271 -5.49 -11.45 14.82
CA ASP A 271 -4.47 -12.04 15.68
C ASP A 271 -3.12 -12.06 14.98
N TYR A 272 -3.08 -12.57 13.73
CA TYR A 272 -1.89 -12.56 12.88
C TYR A 272 -1.28 -11.15 12.75
N ASP A 273 -2.09 -10.16 12.36
CA ASP A 273 -1.60 -8.77 12.21
C ASP A 273 -1.06 -8.20 13.52
N SER A 274 -1.71 -8.52 14.65
CA SER A 274 -1.30 -8.01 15.95
C SER A 274 0.06 -8.55 16.39
N ILE A 275 0.37 -9.81 16.06
CA ILE A 275 1.68 -10.42 16.33
C ILE A 275 2.75 -9.77 15.45
N ILE A 276 2.45 -9.58 14.16
CA ILE A 276 3.37 -8.88 13.24
C ILE A 276 3.63 -7.45 13.72
N ALA A 277 2.60 -6.71 14.11
CA ALA A 277 2.71 -5.34 14.61
C ALA A 277 3.55 -5.28 15.90
N GLU A 278 3.28 -6.16 16.85
CA GLU A 278 4.05 -6.27 18.09
C GLU A 278 5.52 -6.57 17.83
N LYS A 279 5.80 -7.49 16.89
CA LYS A 279 7.18 -7.79 16.48
C LYS A 279 7.88 -6.57 15.90
N VAL A 280 7.23 -5.86 14.98
CA VAL A 280 7.80 -4.66 14.35
C VAL A 280 8.11 -3.60 15.41
N LEU A 281 7.19 -3.36 16.35
CA LEU A 281 7.41 -2.42 17.46
C LEU A 281 8.59 -2.84 18.33
N ARG A 282 8.66 -4.11 18.71
CA ARG A 282 9.76 -4.65 19.52
C ARG A 282 11.11 -4.51 18.82
N ASP A 283 11.20 -4.90 17.55
CA ASP A 283 12.46 -4.87 16.80
C ASP A 283 12.96 -3.44 16.63
N ARG A 284 12.06 -2.50 16.32
CA ARG A 284 12.40 -1.07 16.25
C ARG A 284 12.87 -0.56 17.61
N ARG A 285 12.19 -0.91 18.70
CA ARG A 285 12.59 -0.51 20.05
C ARG A 285 13.97 -1.05 20.43
N MET A 286 14.23 -2.33 20.14
CA MET A 286 15.55 -2.94 20.36
C MET A 286 16.64 -2.22 19.58
N MET A 287 16.39 -1.89 18.30
CA MET A 287 17.30 -1.12 17.47
C MET A 287 17.58 0.27 18.08
N TYR A 288 16.54 0.99 18.53
CA TYR A 288 16.71 2.29 19.19
C TYR A 288 17.52 2.17 20.48
N HIS A 289 17.24 1.17 21.33
CA HIS A 289 18.02 0.95 22.55
C HIS A 289 19.49 0.66 22.28
N ALA A 290 19.79 -0.11 21.22
CA ALA A 290 21.16 -0.41 20.80
C ALA A 290 21.85 0.85 20.27
N MET A 291 21.19 1.61 19.39
CA MET A 291 21.71 2.85 18.81
C MET A 291 21.99 3.91 19.89
N LEU A 292 21.01 4.21 20.74
CA LEU A 292 21.20 5.13 21.87
C LEU A 292 22.25 4.61 22.85
N GLY A 293 22.40 3.29 22.99
CA GLY A 293 23.42 2.69 23.86
C GLY A 293 24.81 3.03 23.38
N ASN A 294 25.02 2.85 22.09
CA ASN A 294 26.26 3.22 21.45
C ASN A 294 26.53 4.73 21.56
N TRP A 295 25.56 5.57 21.19
CA TRP A 295 25.73 7.03 21.21
C TRP A 295 26.00 7.59 22.61
N LEU A 296 25.31 7.09 23.63
CA LEU A 296 25.54 7.51 25.01
C LEU A 296 26.89 7.01 25.55
N ASN A 297 27.46 5.95 24.99
CA ASN A 297 28.82 5.53 25.34
C ASN A 297 29.92 6.39 24.70
N TRP A 298 29.58 7.23 23.71
CA TRP A 298 30.57 8.12 23.11
C TRP A 298 30.95 9.22 24.10
N LYS A 299 32.23 9.61 24.06
CA LYS A 299 32.73 10.78 24.81
C LYS A 299 31.93 12.03 24.46
N ARG A 300 31.51 12.14 23.20
CA ARG A 300 30.67 13.20 22.65
C ARG A 300 29.51 12.58 21.86
N PRO A 301 28.32 12.45 22.45
CA PRO A 301 27.14 12.01 21.72
C PRO A 301 26.77 12.99 20.60
N PRO A 302 26.14 12.53 19.51
CA PRO A 302 25.66 13.42 18.44
C PRO A 302 24.59 14.39 18.98
N ASP A 303 24.59 15.64 18.51
CA ASP A 303 23.55 16.61 18.87
C ASP A 303 22.27 16.38 18.06
N PRO A 304 21.14 15.98 18.69
CA PRO A 304 19.90 15.71 17.97
C PRO A 304 19.35 16.92 17.21
N HIS A 305 19.62 18.15 17.68
CA HIS A 305 19.15 19.39 17.04
C HIS A 305 19.62 19.54 15.59
N ASN A 306 20.78 18.98 15.24
CA ASN A 306 21.35 19.00 13.88
C ASN A 306 20.62 18.09 12.88
N HIS A 307 19.62 17.33 13.33
CA HIS A 307 18.93 16.34 12.52
C HIS A 307 17.40 16.44 12.60
N LEU A 308 16.86 17.35 13.42
CA LEU A 308 15.40 17.47 13.61
C LEU A 308 14.67 17.87 12.32
N ASP A 309 15.32 18.65 11.44
CA ASP A 309 14.81 19.08 10.14
C ASP A 309 14.49 17.92 9.18
N ARG A 310 15.11 16.76 9.39
CA ARG A 310 14.84 15.55 8.60
C ARG A 310 13.53 14.87 8.97
N TYR A 311 13.01 15.16 10.16
CA TYR A 311 11.85 14.45 10.73
C TYR A 311 10.66 15.37 11.01
N LEU A 312 10.91 16.68 11.16
CA LEU A 312 9.93 17.68 11.51
C LEU A 312 9.78 18.70 10.38
N ASN A 313 8.54 19.12 10.11
CA ASN A 313 8.31 20.24 9.20
C ASN A 313 8.61 21.60 9.88
N SER A 314 8.59 22.69 9.11
CA SER A 314 8.96 24.02 9.62
C SER A 314 8.09 24.49 10.80
N GLU A 315 6.78 24.24 10.77
CA GLU A 315 5.86 24.62 11.85
C GLU A 315 6.17 23.83 13.14
N GLN A 316 6.45 22.54 13.01
CA GLN A 316 6.82 21.66 14.13
C GLN A 316 8.17 22.05 14.74
N LEU A 317 9.16 22.38 13.91
CA LEU A 317 10.46 22.87 14.37
C LEU A 317 10.32 24.17 15.15
N GLU A 318 9.54 25.12 14.64
CA GLU A 318 9.28 26.38 15.33
C GLU A 318 8.64 26.12 16.71
N ALA A 319 7.64 25.24 16.78
CA ALA A 319 7.02 24.85 18.04
C ALA A 319 8.03 24.23 19.03
N VAL A 320 8.91 23.35 18.55
CA VAL A 320 9.98 22.72 19.35
C VAL A 320 10.99 23.75 19.85
N TYR A 321 11.42 24.69 19.02
CA TYR A 321 12.43 25.70 19.39
C TYR A 321 11.89 26.83 20.27
N ARG A 322 10.57 26.99 20.40
CA ARG A 322 9.96 27.88 21.40
C ARG A 322 10.10 27.35 22.83
N LEU A 323 10.27 26.03 23.00
CA LEU A 323 10.50 25.42 24.30
C LEU A 323 11.97 25.57 24.73
N ARG A 324 12.21 25.54 26.05
CA ARG A 324 13.57 25.61 26.59
C ARG A 324 14.41 24.47 26.01
N ARG A 325 15.56 24.79 25.40
CA ARG A 325 16.47 23.81 24.80
C ARG A 325 16.79 22.68 25.80
N ASN A 326 16.67 21.44 25.34
CA ASN A 326 16.89 20.19 26.06
C ASN A 326 16.04 19.98 27.32
N SER A 327 14.97 20.77 27.50
CA SER A 327 13.95 20.49 28.52
C SER A 327 13.20 19.20 28.20
N ARG A 328 12.66 18.55 29.24
CA ARG A 328 11.84 17.34 29.06
C ARG A 328 10.65 17.61 28.17
N GLU A 329 10.02 18.78 28.33
CA GLU A 329 8.89 19.22 27.52
C GLU A 329 9.26 19.35 26.04
N GLN A 330 10.46 19.86 25.73
CA GLN A 330 10.94 19.92 24.36
C GLN A 330 11.15 18.53 23.76
N VAL A 331 11.82 17.64 24.50
CA VAL A 331 12.09 16.27 24.04
C VAL A 331 10.78 15.49 23.86
N ASP A 332 9.84 15.63 24.77
CA ASP A 332 8.53 14.99 24.69
C ASP A 332 7.73 15.50 23.47
N LEU A 333 7.82 16.79 23.16
CA LEU A 333 7.22 17.35 21.94
C LEU A 333 7.87 16.78 20.68
N VAL A 334 9.20 16.70 20.62
CA VAL A 334 9.91 16.06 19.50
C VAL A 334 9.47 14.61 19.33
N ILE A 335 9.41 13.84 20.42
CA ILE A 335 8.93 12.44 20.40
C ILE A 335 7.50 12.37 19.88
N SER A 336 6.61 13.26 20.31
CA SER A 336 5.20 13.26 19.85
C SER A 336 5.04 13.46 18.34
N TYR A 337 5.96 14.17 17.70
CA TYR A 337 5.95 14.37 16.25
C TYR A 337 6.68 13.25 15.49
N ALA A 338 7.78 12.74 16.04
CA ALA A 338 8.64 11.76 15.39
C ALA A 338 8.16 10.31 15.56
N ASP A 339 7.64 9.94 16.74
CA ASP A 339 7.23 8.58 17.08
C ASP A 339 5.75 8.33 16.78
N ARG A 340 5.41 8.32 15.48
CA ARG A 340 4.03 8.11 15.01
C ARG A 340 3.48 6.71 15.31
N GLU A 341 4.34 5.75 15.60
CA GLU A 341 3.97 4.35 15.80
C GLU A 341 4.02 3.93 17.28
N GLY A 342 4.38 4.84 18.21
CA GLY A 342 4.43 4.52 19.64
C GLY A 342 5.55 3.53 20.01
N VAL A 343 6.69 3.59 19.31
CA VAL A 343 7.86 2.76 19.58
C VAL A 343 8.53 3.14 20.90
N VAL A 344 8.51 4.44 21.24
CA VAL A 344 9.17 5.04 22.40
C VAL A 344 8.36 4.80 23.66
N ASP A 345 8.79 3.80 24.42
CA ASP A 345 8.33 3.61 25.80
C ASP A 345 9.03 4.55 26.78
N GLU A 346 8.63 4.52 28.05
CA GLU A 346 9.15 5.43 29.06
C GLU A 346 10.67 5.27 29.26
N HIS A 347 11.18 4.03 29.21
CA HIS A 347 12.61 3.81 29.33
C HIS A 347 13.37 4.37 28.13
N LEU A 348 12.85 4.21 26.91
CA LEU A 348 13.46 4.80 25.72
C LEU A 348 13.39 6.34 25.77
N ARG A 349 12.27 6.91 26.24
CA ARG A 349 12.08 8.36 26.45
C ARG A 349 13.15 8.94 27.39
N GLU A 350 13.41 8.30 28.52
CA GLU A 350 14.46 8.71 29.46
C GLU A 350 15.84 8.77 28.80
N ARG A 351 16.16 7.77 27.96
CA ARG A 351 17.44 7.70 27.25
C ARG A 351 17.57 8.74 26.15
N ILE A 352 16.46 9.10 25.49
CA ILE A 352 16.43 10.23 24.55
C ILE A 352 16.65 11.54 25.32
N CYS A 353 16.00 11.74 26.46
CA CYS A 353 16.24 12.92 27.30
C CYS A 353 17.69 13.03 27.75
N GLU A 354 18.33 11.92 28.13
CA GLU A 354 19.76 11.86 28.44
C GLU A 354 20.62 12.27 27.24
N LEU A 355 20.27 11.82 26.02
CA LEU A 355 21.01 12.18 24.81
C LEU A 355 20.99 13.69 24.56
N PHE A 356 19.81 14.31 24.59
CA PHE A 356 19.64 15.76 24.42
C PHE A 356 20.40 16.55 25.49
N ARG A 357 20.39 16.09 26.75
CA ARG A 357 21.13 16.76 27.82
C ARG A 357 22.64 16.65 27.65
N ARG A 358 23.16 15.52 27.14
CA ARG A 358 24.62 15.33 26.98
C ARG A 358 25.19 15.95 25.72
N SER A 359 24.36 16.31 24.74
CA SER A 359 24.83 17.04 23.56
C SER A 359 25.19 18.51 23.83
N GLU A 360 24.80 19.06 24.99
CA GLU A 360 25.09 20.45 25.43
C GLU A 360 26.54 20.72 25.82
N ASN A 361 27.35 19.71 26.11
CA ASN A 361 28.71 19.91 26.64
C ASN A 361 29.75 20.34 25.57
N HIS A 362 29.33 21.07 24.54
CA HIS A 362 30.23 21.79 23.66
C HIS A 362 29.96 23.30 23.78
N PRO A 363 30.93 24.11 24.27
CA PRO A 363 30.86 25.54 24.04
C PRO A 363 30.96 25.76 22.54
N ASP A 364 29.98 26.47 21.97
CA ASP A 364 30.14 27.20 20.72
C ASP A 364 31.25 28.23 20.95
N GLY A 365 32.50 27.90 20.61
CA GLY A 365 33.61 28.82 20.85
C GLY A 365 34.99 28.19 20.90
N ASP A 366 35.43 27.57 19.81
CA ASP A 366 36.78 27.86 19.31
C ASP A 366 36.57 28.50 17.94
N ALA A 367 36.22 29.79 17.99
CA ALA A 367 36.63 30.69 16.93
C ALA A 367 38.15 30.65 16.94
N ASP A 368 38.72 29.90 16.00
CA ASP A 368 40.13 29.99 15.63
C ASP A 368 40.35 31.36 14.97
N SER A 369 40.33 32.40 15.81
CA SER A 369 41.04 33.64 15.60
C SER A 369 42.44 33.43 16.17
N GLY A 370 43.27 32.72 15.41
CA GLY A 370 44.69 32.55 15.61
C GLY A 370 45.43 33.07 14.38
N ALA A 371 46.14 34.19 14.60
CA ALA A 371 46.98 34.97 13.69
C ALA A 371 47.80 34.22 12.63
#